data_AF-A0A442HCT0-F1
#
_entry.id   AF-A0A442HCT0-F1
#
_cell.length_a   1.000
_cell.length_b   1.000
_cell.length_c   1.000
_cell.angle_alpha   90.00
_cell.angle_beta   90.00
_cell.angle_gamma   90.00
#
_symmetry.space_group_name_H-M   'P 1'
#
loop_
_entity.id
_entity.type
_entity.pdbx_description
1 polymer ?
#
loop_
_entity_poly.entity_id
_entity_poly.type
_entity_poly.pdbx_seq_one_letter_code
_entity_poly.pdbx_strand_id
1 'polypeptide(L)'
;MFTRSTALLWAGLSVVLALQWSRELSMLGFPDGYISPFARATRPLLGSLTAACMAQGLYFFLTGLFGRRARAINLCLQILVAAILTVAPVLIVKDCPRSLPCSMAYEALTNTMMDDGAGG
;
A
#
# COMPACT_ATOMS: atom_id res chain seq x y z
N MET A 1 9.23 -25.69 10.45
CA MET A 1 10.23 -24.72 9.91
C MET A 1 9.63 -23.86 8.81
N PHE A 2 8.96 -24.44 7.81
CA PHE A 2 8.38 -23.72 6.67
C PHE A 2 7.57 -22.45 7.01
N THR A 3 6.73 -22.49 8.06
CA THR A 3 5.86 -21.38 8.48
C THR A 3 6.61 -20.16 9.03
N ARG A 4 7.75 -20.40 9.69
CA ARG A 4 8.60 -19.31 10.20
C ARG A 4 9.29 -18.59 9.06
N SER A 5 9.83 -19.36 8.11
CA SER A 5 10.48 -18.81 6.91
C SER A 5 9.50 -17.98 6.07
N THR A 6 8.25 -18.46 5.89
CA THR A 6 7.21 -17.70 5.17
C THR A 6 6.79 -16.43 5.90
N ALA A 7 6.63 -16.47 7.23
CA ALA A 7 6.31 -15.28 8.01
C ALA A 7 7.43 -14.22 7.96
N LEU A 8 8.70 -14.65 8.02
CA LEU A 8 9.86 -13.77 7.90
C LEU A 8 10.01 -13.19 6.48
N LEU A 9 9.80 -14.02 5.44
CA LEU A 9 9.76 -13.56 4.05
C LEU A 9 8.66 -12.52 3.84
N TRP A 10 7.46 -12.78 4.36
CA TRP A 10 6.35 -11.84 4.27
C TRP A 10 6.62 -10.54 5.05
N ALA A 11 7.20 -10.63 6.24
CA ALA A 11 7.61 -9.47 7.00
C ALA A 11 8.64 -8.62 6.24
N GLY A 12 9.65 -9.26 5.65
CA GLY A 12 10.64 -8.59 4.80
C GLY A 12 9.99 -7.92 3.58
N LEU A 13 9.11 -8.63 2.89
CA LEU A 13 8.37 -8.10 1.74
C LEU A 13 7.50 -6.90 2.12
N SER A 14 6.79 -6.98 3.26
CA SER A 14 5.95 -5.89 3.77
C SER A 14 6.77 -4.64 4.08
N VAL A 15 7.96 -4.80 4.67
CA VAL A 15 8.88 -3.69 4.93
C VAL A 15 9.40 -3.07 3.63
N VAL A 16 9.79 -3.88 2.65
CA VAL A 16 10.27 -3.38 1.34
C VAL A 16 9.16 -2.61 0.62
N LEU A 17 7.94 -3.15 0.58
CA LEU A 17 6.78 -2.49 -0.01
C LEU A 17 6.47 -1.16 0.69
N ALA A 18 6.46 -1.16 2.02
CA ALA A 18 6.23 0.05 2.79
C ALA A 18 7.31 1.12 2.54
N LEU A 19 8.58 0.72 2.43
CA LEU A 19 9.68 1.64 2.09
C LEU A 19 9.54 2.20 0.68
N GLN A 20 9.16 1.36 -0.30
CA GLN A 20 8.92 1.79 -1.66
C GLN A 20 7.78 2.82 -1.73
N TRP A 21 6.64 2.54 -1.08
CA TRP A 21 5.51 3.47 -1.04
C TRP A 21 5.84 4.75 -0.27
N SER A 22 6.59 4.65 0.82
CA SER A 22 7.08 5.83 1.55
C SER A 22 7.99 6.70 0.69
N ARG A 23 8.85 6.11 -0.14
CA ARG A 23 9.69 6.88 -1.07
C ARG A 23 8.85 7.59 -2.12
N GLU A 24 7.90 6.90 -2.73
CA GLU A 24 7.01 7.53 -3.71
C GLU A 24 6.20 8.68 -3.10
N LEU A 25 5.67 8.49 -1.88
CA LEU A 25 4.99 9.56 -1.12
C LEU A 25 5.93 10.74 -0.81
N SER A 26 7.23 10.48 -0.57
CA SER A 26 8.22 11.54 -0.33
C SER A 26 8.66 12.27 -1.60
N MET A 27 8.47 11.66 -2.77
CA MET A 27 8.77 12.25 -4.08
C MET A 27 7.59 13.05 -4.65
N LEU A 28 6.44 13.07 -3.98
CA LEU A 28 5.29 13.89 -4.39
C LEU A 28 5.65 15.37 -4.39
N GLY A 29 5.54 16.01 -5.56
CA GLY A 29 5.91 17.42 -5.76
C GLY A 29 7.41 17.66 -5.87
N PHE A 30 8.22 16.64 -6.15
CA PHE A 30 9.60 16.86 -6.57
C PHE A 30 9.69 16.79 -8.10
N PRO A 31 10.42 17.72 -8.78
CA PRO A 31 11.25 18.82 -8.25
C PRO A 31 10.56 20.20 -8.17
N ASP A 32 9.37 20.35 -8.76
CA ASP A 32 8.67 21.61 -8.99
C ASP A 32 7.81 22.11 -7.81
N GLY A 33 7.64 21.28 -6.77
CA GLY A 33 6.80 21.57 -5.61
C GLY A 33 5.30 21.36 -5.88
N TYR A 34 4.91 21.00 -7.10
CA TYR A 34 3.51 20.88 -7.48
C TYR A 34 2.93 19.54 -7.02
N ILE A 35 1.92 19.60 -6.15
CA ILE A 35 1.19 18.42 -5.71
C ILE A 35 -0.20 18.50 -6.31
N SER A 36 -0.48 17.58 -7.24
CA SER A 36 -1.78 17.47 -7.89
C SER A 36 -2.92 17.29 -6.87
N PRO A 37 -4.13 17.79 -7.15
CA PRO A 37 -5.27 17.66 -6.25
C PRO A 37 -5.60 16.20 -5.94
N PHE A 38 -5.43 15.30 -6.92
CA PHE A 38 -5.56 13.86 -6.74
C PHE A 38 -4.53 13.30 -5.75
N ALA A 39 -3.24 13.65 -5.91
CA ALA A 39 -2.19 13.23 -5.00
C ALA A 39 -2.41 13.75 -3.58
N ARG A 40 -2.91 14.97 -3.42
CA ARG A 40 -3.22 15.56 -2.11
C ARG A 40 -4.33 14.80 -1.38
N ALA A 41 -5.39 14.43 -2.10
CA ALA A 41 -6.52 13.69 -1.53
C ALA A 41 -6.16 12.23 -1.17
N THR A 42 -5.31 11.60 -1.96
CA THR A 42 -4.94 10.18 -1.79
C THR A 42 -3.77 9.97 -0.82
N ARG A 43 -2.95 11.00 -0.57
CA ARG A 43 -1.80 10.98 0.36
C ARG A 43 -2.12 10.42 1.76
N PRO A 44 -3.16 10.87 2.50
CA PRO A 44 -3.44 10.33 3.84
C PRO A 44 -3.85 8.86 3.82
N LEU A 45 -4.56 8.43 2.78
CA LEU A 45 -4.99 7.04 2.59
C LEU A 45 -3.79 6.13 2.27
N LEU A 46 -2.93 6.54 1.34
CA LEU A 46 -1.70 5.83 1.02
C LEU A 46 -0.75 5.78 2.24
N GLY A 47 -0.68 6.87 3.01
CA GLY A 47 0.10 6.94 4.24
C GLY A 47 -0.38 5.97 5.32
N SER A 48 -1.70 5.89 5.56
CA SER A 48 -2.27 4.95 6.53
C SER A 48 -2.10 3.49 6.09
N LEU A 49 -2.26 3.20 4.80
CA LEU A 49 -2.00 1.87 4.22
C LEU A 49 -0.52 1.46 4.36
N THR A 50 0.40 2.41 4.15
CA THR A 50 1.84 2.19 4.34
C THR A 50 2.17 1.89 5.80
N ALA A 51 1.59 2.65 6.74
CA ALA A 51 1.75 2.42 8.17
C ALA A 51 1.15 1.07 8.60
N ALA A 52 -0.02 0.70 8.07
CA ALA A 52 -0.65 -0.59 8.31
C ALA A 52 0.21 -1.75 7.78
N CYS A 53 0.81 -1.60 6.60
CA CYS A 53 1.73 -2.58 6.03
C CYS A 53 2.99 -2.77 6.90
N MET A 54 3.57 -1.68 7.42
CA MET A 54 4.66 -1.74 8.39
C MET A 54 4.25 -2.45 9.69
N ALA A 55 3.10 -2.10 10.26
CA ALA A 55 2.61 -2.69 11.50
C ALA A 55 2.36 -4.20 11.34
N GLN A 56 1.80 -4.61 10.20
CA GLN A 56 1.62 -6.02 9.84
C GLN A 56 2.96 -6.74 9.67
N GLY A 57 3.92 -6.13 8.96
CA GLY A 57 5.27 -6.67 8.81
C GLY A 57 5.93 -6.92 10.17
N LEU A 58 5.84 -5.96 11.09
CA LEU A 58 6.38 -6.08 12.45
C LEU A 58 5.66 -7.18 13.24
N TYR A 59 4.34 -7.29 13.12
CA TYR A 59 3.56 -8.35 13.76
C TYR A 59 3.98 -9.74 13.27
N PHE A 60 4.12 -9.94 11.95
CA PHE A 60 4.58 -11.21 11.37
C PHE A 60 6.04 -11.52 11.71
N PHE A 61 6.88 -10.49 11.84
CA PHE A 61 8.27 -10.62 12.29
C PHE A 61 8.35 -11.12 13.74
N LEU A 62 7.63 -10.46 14.65
CA LEU A 62 7.58 -10.83 16.07
C LEU A 62 6.95 -12.21 16.28
N THR A 63 5.88 -12.54 15.56
CA THR A 63 5.27 -13.88 15.62
C THR A 63 6.16 -14.94 14.98
N GLY A 64 6.97 -14.61 13.97
CA GLY A 64 7.96 -15.52 13.39
C GLY A 64 9.12 -15.83 14.35
N LEU A 65 9.63 -14.81 15.07
CA LEU A 65 10.73 -14.91 16.03
C LEU A 65 10.32 -15.58 17.34
N PHE A 66 9.25 -15.11 17.96
CA PHE A 66 8.85 -15.51 19.32
C PHE A 66 7.65 -16.46 19.36
N GLY A 67 6.93 -16.62 18.24
CA GLY A 67 5.72 -17.44 18.19
C GLY A 67 5.98 -18.93 18.38
N ARG A 68 5.26 -19.53 19.34
CA ARG A 68 5.19 -20.97 19.58
C ARG A 68 4.19 -21.58 18.58
N ARG A 69 4.66 -22.44 17.67
CA ARG A 69 3.89 -23.22 16.66
C ARG A 69 2.50 -22.64 16.32
N ALA A 70 2.47 -21.45 15.72
CA ALA A 70 1.23 -20.97 15.10
C ALA A 70 0.82 -21.93 13.98
N ARG A 71 -0.47 -22.31 13.91
CA ARG A 71 -0.99 -23.20 12.86
C ARG A 71 -0.68 -22.56 11.50
N ALA A 72 0.05 -23.30 10.68
CA ALA A 72 0.50 -22.89 9.34
C ALA A 72 -0.63 -22.27 8.50
N ILE A 73 -1.80 -22.90 8.55
CA ILE A 73 -2.99 -22.53 7.79
C ILE A 73 -3.53 -21.16 8.25
N ASN A 74 -3.55 -20.91 9.56
CA ASN A 74 -4.06 -19.63 10.09
C ASN A 74 -3.11 -18.47 9.76
N LEU A 75 -1.80 -18.70 9.83
CA LEU A 75 -0.79 -17.72 9.41
C LEU A 75 -0.89 -17.39 7.91
N CYS A 76 -1.06 -18.42 7.07
CA CYS A 76 -1.16 -18.22 5.63
C CYS A 76 -2.42 -17.43 5.25
N LEU A 77 -3.56 -17.73 5.89
CA LEU A 77 -4.81 -17.00 5.69
C LEU A 77 -4.68 -15.54 6.14
N GLN A 78 -4.06 -15.30 7.31
CA GLN A 78 -3.83 -13.95 7.82
C GLN A 78 -2.92 -13.13 6.89
N ILE A 79 -1.86 -13.75 6.35
CA ILE A 79 -0.97 -13.12 5.37
C ILE A 79 -1.76 -12.77 4.10
N LEU A 80 -2.58 -13.69 3.58
CA LEU A 80 -3.35 -13.47 2.35
C LEU A 80 -4.38 -12.36 2.52
N VAL A 81 -5.13 -12.36 3.62
CA VAL A 81 -6.10 -11.31 3.94
C VAL A 81 -5.40 -9.96 4.13
N ALA A 82 -4.28 -9.93 4.85
CA ALA A 82 -3.48 -8.71 5.04
C ALA A 82 -2.93 -8.17 3.72
N ALA A 83 -2.45 -9.05 2.84
CA ALA A 83 -1.97 -8.72 1.52
C ALA A 83 -3.07 -8.07 0.67
N ILE A 84 -4.25 -8.69 0.63
CA ILE A 84 -5.39 -8.17 -0.14
C ILE A 84 -5.83 -6.81 0.41
N LEU A 85 -5.95 -6.68 1.73
CA LEU A 85 -6.40 -5.44 2.36
C LEU A 85 -5.41 -4.28 2.25
N THR A 86 -4.12 -4.54 2.07
CA THR A 86 -3.11 -3.47 1.95
C THR A 86 -2.68 -3.21 0.52
N VAL A 87 -2.43 -4.25 -0.28
CA VAL A 87 -1.90 -4.12 -1.64
C VAL A 87 -2.99 -3.73 -2.62
N ALA A 88 -4.19 -4.33 -2.56
CA ALA A 88 -5.26 -4.03 -3.51
C ALA A 88 -5.68 -2.55 -3.51
N PRO A 89 -5.96 -1.89 -2.38
CA PRO A 89 -6.32 -0.48 -2.40
C PRO A 89 -5.17 0.42 -2.87
N VAL A 90 -3.91 0.08 -2.56
CA VAL A 90 -2.75 0.85 -3.06
C VAL A 90 -2.64 0.75 -4.58
N LEU A 91 -2.79 -0.44 -5.15
CA LEU A 91 -2.78 -0.64 -6.61
C LEU A 91 -3.94 0.08 -7.28
N ILE A 92 -5.16 -0.07 -6.75
CA ILE A 92 -6.36 0.59 -7.30
C ILE A 92 -6.17 2.12 -7.30
N VAL A 93 -5.69 2.69 -6.20
CA VAL A 93 -5.47 4.15 -6.11
C VAL A 93 -4.37 4.62 -7.05
N LYS A 94 -3.30 3.85 -7.24
CA LYS A 94 -2.20 4.19 -8.15
C LYS A 94 -2.56 4.03 -9.63
N ASP A 95 -3.33 3.00 -9.98
CA ASP A 95 -3.75 2.72 -11.36
C ASP A 95 -4.99 3.53 -11.76
N CYS A 96 -5.71 4.13 -10.81
CA CYS A 96 -6.88 4.96 -11.04
C CYS A 96 -6.68 6.01 -12.15
N PRO A 97 -5.64 6.89 -12.12
CA PRO A 97 -5.42 7.89 -13.16
C PRO A 97 -5.19 7.32 -14.56
N ARG A 98 -4.71 6.07 -14.66
CA ARG A 98 -4.50 5.39 -15.96
C ARG A 98 -5.73 4.64 -16.45
N SER A 99 -6.76 4.53 -15.61
CA SER A 99 -7.98 3.80 -15.93
C SER A 99 -9.13 4.77 -16.23
N LEU A 100 -9.58 4.74 -17.48
CA LEU A 100 -10.74 5.48 -17.98
C LEU A 100 -11.99 5.39 -17.08
N PRO A 101 -12.38 4.21 -16.54
CA PRO A 101 -13.54 4.14 -15.66
C PRO A 101 -13.32 4.83 -14.30
N CYS A 102 -12.10 4.86 -13.77
CA CYS A 102 -11.81 5.49 -12.48
C CYS A 102 -11.68 7.01 -12.61
N SER A 103 -11.06 7.50 -13.68
CA SER A 103 -11.02 8.93 -13.98
C SER A 103 -12.42 9.50 -14.22
N MET A 104 -13.26 8.84 -15.03
CA MET A 104 -14.64 9.29 -15.24
C MET A 104 -15.48 9.26 -13.95
N ALA A 105 -15.32 8.23 -13.11
CA ALA A 105 -16.02 8.17 -11.82
C ALA A 105 -15.56 9.29 -10.87
N TYR A 106 -14.25 9.59 -10.83
CA TYR A 106 -13.70 10.69 -10.05
C TYR A 106 -14.27 12.03 -10.53
N GLU A 107 -14.21 12.32 -11.82
CA GLU A 107 -14.74 13.55 -12.41
C GLU A 107 -16.24 13.72 -12.14
N ALA A 108 -17.01 12.63 -12.22
CA ALA A 108 -18.43 12.64 -11.91
C ALA A 108 -18.72 12.91 -10.42
N LEU A 109 -17.87 12.46 -9.50
CA LEU A 109 -18.03 12.68 -8.07
C LEU A 109 -17.53 14.06 -7.62
N THR A 110 -16.43 14.54 -8.19
CA THR A 110 -15.77 15.78 -7.74
C THR A 110 -16.09 16.98 -8.61
N ASN A 111 -16.74 16.79 -9.77
CA ASN A 111 -16.97 17.84 -10.79
C ASN A 111 -15.68 18.55 -11.23
N THR A 112 -14.53 17.91 -11.07
CA THR A 112 -13.22 18.45 -11.45
C THR A 112 -12.52 17.45 -12.34
N MET A 113 -12.01 17.91 -13.48
CA MET A 113 -11.19 17.10 -14.38
C MET A 113 -10.03 16.47 -13.59
N MET A 114 -9.76 15.18 -13.80
CA MET A 114 -8.74 14.48 -13.02
C MET A 114 -7.34 14.96 -13.44
N ASP A 115 -6.75 15.82 -12.63
CA ASP A 115 -5.34 16.20 -12.74
C ASP A 115 -4.51 15.30 -11.82
N ASP A 116 -3.77 14.39 -12.43
CA ASP A 116 -2.79 13.52 -11.78
C ASP A 116 -1.36 14.08 -11.87
N GLY A 117 -1.17 15.23 -12.52
CA GLY A 117 0.13 15.84 -12.81
C GLY A 117 0.87 15.20 -14.00
N ALA A 118 0.27 14.24 -14.71
CA ALA A 118 0.88 13.59 -15.87
C ALA A 118 0.49 14.34 -17.15
N GLY A 119 1.19 15.44 -17.42
CA GLY A 119 0.99 16.22 -18.64
C GLY A 119 1.18 17.71 -18.40
N GLY A 120 2.45 18.12 -18.23
CA GLY A 120 2.81 19.51 -18.52
C GLY A 120 2.63 19.84 -20.00
#